data_AF-W6Y5P8-F1
#
_entry.id   AF-W6Y5P8-F1
#
_cell.length_a   1.000
_cell.length_b   1.000
_cell.length_c   1.000
_cell.angle_alpha   90.00
_cell.angle_beta   90.00
_cell.angle_gamma   90.00
#
_symmetry.space_group_name_H-M   'P 1'
#
loop_
_entity.id
_entity.type
_entity.pdbx_description
1 polymer ?
#
loop_
_entity_poly.entity_id
_entity_poly.type
_entity_poly.pdbx_seq_one_letter_code
_entity_poly.pdbx_strand_id
1 'polypeptide(L)'
;MARLCFEAHMLRQQEAGITDYTSYARQDYQQDLTCMFTYAHAKGQFRKGTAARHLIPRLANITPRSRHDKIALVDAFLQHYESVKCDLLFIKGAITANAQIDLDAVTAIRDCLSGLHLSLAKGVKWRTIIPYTPLPKACLPMVRDFVASSKHYHFLGDLTHTVVDIETWLNPPPP
;
A
#
# COMPACT_ATOMS: atom_id res chain seq x y z
N MET A 1 -12.18 1.56 5.96
CA MET A 1 -11.08 0.72 5.43
C MET A 1 -11.53 -0.70 5.13
N ALA A 2 -11.95 -1.49 6.13
CA ALA A 2 -12.44 -2.85 5.92
C ALA A 2 -13.55 -2.95 4.85
N ARG A 3 -14.58 -2.09 4.94
CA ARG A 3 -15.68 -2.02 3.95
C ARG A 3 -15.21 -1.70 2.52
N LEU A 4 -14.34 -0.71 2.35
CA LEU A 4 -13.82 -0.32 1.02
C LEU A 4 -12.96 -1.43 0.41
N CYS A 5 -12.11 -2.07 1.21
CA CYS A 5 -11.33 -3.23 0.78
C CYS A 5 -12.23 -4.42 0.40
N PHE A 6 -13.35 -4.59 1.11
CA PHE A 6 -14.36 -5.60 0.77
C PHE A 6 -15.05 -5.28 -0.55
N GLU A 7 -15.52 -4.05 -0.74
CA GLU A 7 -16.21 -3.62 -1.97
C GLU A 7 -15.29 -3.75 -3.19
N ALA A 8 -14.03 -3.32 -3.08
CA ALA A 8 -13.03 -3.48 -4.13
C ALA A 8 -12.74 -4.96 -4.46
N HIS A 9 -12.70 -5.84 -3.44
CA HIS A 9 -12.55 -7.27 -3.64
C HIS A 9 -13.76 -7.87 -4.35
N MET A 10 -14.97 -7.54 -3.91
CA MET A 10 -16.22 -8.03 -4.52
C MET A 10 -16.35 -7.60 -5.99
N LEU A 11 -16.00 -6.35 -6.31
CA LEU A 11 -15.99 -5.87 -7.70
C LEU A 11 -15.07 -6.71 -8.58
N ARG A 12 -13.85 -7.00 -8.13
CA ARG A 12 -12.91 -7.85 -8.89
C ARG A 12 -13.34 -9.29 -9.01
N GLN A 13 -13.98 -9.85 -7.99
CA GLN A 13 -14.58 -11.17 -8.06
C GLN A 13 -15.64 -11.21 -9.16
N GLN A 14 -16.49 -10.18 -9.22
CA GLN A 14 -17.52 -10.04 -10.25
C GLN A 14 -16.89 -9.88 -11.65
N GLU A 15 -15.87 -9.04 -11.80
CA GLU A 15 -15.11 -8.88 -13.06
C GLU A 15 -14.47 -10.20 -13.52
N ALA A 16 -14.02 -11.03 -12.58
CA ALA A 16 -13.46 -12.36 -12.85
C ALA A 16 -14.53 -13.45 -13.09
N GLY A 17 -15.82 -13.10 -13.08
CA GLY A 17 -16.93 -14.04 -13.29
C GLY A 17 -17.23 -14.93 -12.09
N ILE A 18 -16.81 -14.56 -10.88
CA ILE A 18 -16.97 -15.36 -9.66
C ILE A 18 -18.10 -14.76 -8.82
N THR A 19 -19.24 -15.45 -8.82
CA THR A 19 -20.49 -14.99 -8.18
C THR A 19 -20.85 -15.74 -6.90
N ASP A 20 -20.15 -16.83 -6.55
CA ASP A 20 -20.54 -17.79 -5.51
C ASP A 20 -20.10 -17.41 -4.07
N TYR A 21 -20.27 -16.14 -3.68
CA TYR A 21 -20.12 -15.75 -2.28
C TYR A 21 -21.45 -15.90 -1.53
N THR A 22 -21.62 -17.00 -0.81
CA THR A 22 -22.74 -17.20 0.12
C THR A 22 -22.82 -16.07 1.15
N SER A 23 -24.01 -15.75 1.65
CA SER A 23 -24.23 -14.67 2.62
C SER A 23 -23.35 -14.82 3.88
N TYR A 24 -23.21 -16.04 4.39
CA TYR A 24 -22.35 -16.36 5.52
C TYR A 24 -20.87 -16.10 5.23
N ALA A 25 -20.38 -16.50 4.06
CA ALA A 25 -19.00 -16.24 3.66
C ALA A 25 -18.70 -14.73 3.55
N ARG A 26 -19.69 -13.91 3.15
CA ARG A 26 -19.55 -12.44 3.12
C ARG A 26 -19.42 -11.85 4.53
N GLN A 27 -20.23 -12.30 5.47
CA GLN A 27 -20.19 -11.81 6.86
C GLN A 27 -18.86 -12.15 7.55
N ASP A 28 -18.42 -13.40 7.44
CA ASP A 28 -17.12 -13.84 7.97
C ASP A 28 -15.98 -13.00 7.39
N TYR A 29 -16.04 -12.73 6.09
CA TYR A 29 -15.03 -11.94 5.40
C TYR A 29 -14.99 -10.48 5.86
N GLN A 30 -16.15 -9.87 6.04
CA GLN A 30 -16.25 -8.51 6.59
C GLN A 30 -15.73 -8.43 8.02
N GLN A 31 -16.01 -9.44 8.84
CA GLN A 31 -15.50 -9.52 10.21
C GLN A 31 -13.97 -9.68 10.23
N ASP A 32 -13.41 -10.59 9.42
CA ASP A 32 -11.97 -10.80 9.29
C ASP A 32 -11.25 -9.51 8.87
N LEU A 33 -11.79 -8.80 7.86
CA LEU A 33 -11.26 -7.51 7.40
C LEU A 33 -11.28 -6.48 8.50
N THR A 34 -12.38 -6.39 9.22
CA THR A 34 -12.55 -5.44 10.33
C THR A 34 -11.54 -5.73 11.43
N CYS A 35 -11.39 -7.00 11.85
CA CYS A 35 -10.40 -7.39 12.85
C CYS A 35 -8.97 -7.08 12.39
N MET A 36 -8.63 -7.43 11.14
CA MET A 36 -7.30 -7.22 10.58
C MET A 36 -6.93 -5.73 10.53
N PHE A 37 -7.80 -4.88 10.00
CA PHE A 37 -7.55 -3.44 9.88
C PHE A 37 -7.63 -2.70 11.23
N THR A 38 -8.55 -3.09 12.12
CA THR A 38 -8.60 -2.51 13.48
C THR A 38 -7.33 -2.80 14.26
N TYR A 39 -6.83 -4.04 14.20
CA TYR A 39 -5.56 -4.38 14.82
C TYR A 39 -4.40 -3.60 14.20
N ALA A 40 -4.32 -3.58 12.86
CA ALA A 40 -3.24 -2.89 12.15
C ALA A 40 -3.23 -1.40 12.45
N HIS A 41 -4.40 -0.77 12.50
CA HIS A 41 -4.54 0.62 12.91
C HIS A 41 -4.06 0.85 14.35
N ALA A 42 -4.47 0.00 15.29
CA ALA A 42 -4.09 0.14 16.70
C ALA A 42 -2.61 -0.14 16.99
N LYS A 43 -1.94 -0.94 16.15
CA LYS A 43 -0.55 -1.38 16.37
C LYS A 43 0.45 -0.87 15.33
N GLY A 44 0.01 -0.18 14.29
CA GLY A 44 0.83 0.30 13.17
C GLY A 44 1.40 -0.79 12.26
N GLN A 45 0.94 -2.04 12.41
CA GLN A 45 1.44 -3.20 11.67
C GLN A 45 0.42 -4.35 11.63
N PHE A 46 0.49 -5.17 10.59
CA PHE A 46 -0.30 -6.40 10.51
C PHE A 46 0.32 -7.53 11.30
N ARG A 47 -0.53 -8.32 11.98
CA ARG A 47 -0.09 -9.53 12.69
C ARG A 47 -0.08 -10.71 11.72
N LYS A 48 0.93 -11.58 11.82
CA LYS A 48 0.97 -12.93 11.19
C LYS A 48 -0.09 -13.91 11.73
N GLY A 49 -1.07 -13.42 12.49
CA GLY A 49 -2.08 -14.22 13.18
C GLY A 49 -3.08 -14.86 12.22
N THR A 50 -4.05 -15.57 12.79
CA THR A 50 -5.07 -16.32 12.04
C THR A 50 -5.83 -15.44 11.05
N ALA A 51 -6.32 -14.26 11.45
CA ALA A 51 -7.04 -13.36 10.54
C ALA A 51 -6.27 -13.04 9.25
N ALA A 52 -5.00 -12.62 9.36
CA ALA A 52 -4.15 -12.34 8.20
C ALA A 52 -3.93 -13.57 7.31
N ARG A 53 -3.72 -14.75 7.91
CA ARG A 53 -3.52 -16.04 7.20
C ARG A 53 -4.75 -16.50 6.41
N HIS A 54 -5.94 -16.11 6.82
CA HIS A 54 -7.16 -16.40 6.07
C HIS A 54 -7.47 -15.32 5.04
N LEU A 55 -7.20 -14.06 5.37
CA LEU A 55 -7.70 -12.93 4.60
C LEU A 55 -6.75 -12.47 3.47
N ILE A 56 -5.46 -12.27 3.75
CA ILE A 56 -4.50 -11.82 2.72
C ILE A 56 -4.52 -12.75 1.51
N PRO A 57 -4.53 -14.10 1.67
CA PRO A 57 -4.61 -14.98 0.52
C PRO A 57 -5.88 -14.80 -0.31
N ARG A 58 -7.03 -14.64 0.35
CA ARG A 58 -8.32 -14.45 -0.34
C ARG A 58 -8.35 -13.14 -1.13
N LEU A 59 -7.80 -12.07 -0.56
CA LEU A 59 -7.72 -10.75 -1.22
C LEU A 59 -6.73 -10.73 -2.38
N ALA A 60 -5.64 -11.51 -2.29
CA ALA A 60 -4.56 -11.49 -3.26
C ALA A 60 -4.84 -12.35 -4.50
N ASN A 61 -5.57 -13.45 -4.34
CA ASN A 61 -6.02 -14.26 -5.46
C ASN A 61 -7.16 -15.19 -5.03
N ILE A 62 -7.89 -15.68 -6.03
CA ILE A 62 -9.15 -16.39 -5.85
C ILE A 62 -8.96 -17.91 -5.74
N THR A 63 -7.75 -18.38 -6.01
CA THR A 63 -7.45 -19.82 -6.01
C THR A 63 -7.33 -20.38 -4.58
N PRO A 64 -7.87 -21.59 -4.33
CA PRO A 64 -7.56 -22.36 -3.13
C PRO A 64 -6.04 -22.52 -2.96
N ARG A 65 -5.58 -22.51 -1.72
CA ARG A 65 -4.16 -22.58 -1.37
C ARG A 65 -3.94 -23.52 -0.19
N SER A 66 -2.80 -24.22 -0.19
CA SER A 66 -2.39 -24.99 0.97
C SER A 66 -2.12 -24.08 2.17
N ARG A 67 -2.04 -24.64 3.38
CA ARG A 67 -1.67 -23.87 4.57
C ARG A 67 -0.29 -23.23 4.42
N HIS A 68 0.67 -23.95 3.81
CA HIS A 68 2.02 -23.46 3.61
C HIS A 68 2.03 -22.25 2.66
N ASP A 69 1.32 -22.34 1.54
CA ASP A 69 1.23 -21.24 0.56
C ASP A 69 0.57 -20.00 1.16
N LYS A 70 -0.45 -20.18 2.02
CA LYS A 70 -1.10 -19.07 2.72
C LYS A 70 -0.11 -18.35 3.64
N ILE A 71 0.73 -19.09 4.38
CA ILE A 71 1.75 -18.51 5.26
C ILE A 71 2.78 -17.76 4.43
N ALA A 72 3.35 -18.39 3.40
CA ALA A 72 4.34 -17.75 2.52
C ALA A 72 3.79 -16.47 1.87
N LEU A 73 2.53 -16.48 1.48
CA LEU A 73 1.88 -15.32 0.89
C LEU A 73 1.65 -14.18 1.89
N VAL A 74 1.29 -14.51 3.14
CA VAL A 74 1.22 -13.53 4.22
C VAL A 74 2.58 -12.92 4.49
N ASP A 75 3.63 -13.75 4.57
CA ASP A 75 4.99 -13.26 4.78
C ASP A 75 5.45 -12.35 3.63
N ALA A 76 5.15 -12.71 2.39
CA ALA A 76 5.44 -11.88 1.22
C ALA A 76 4.68 -10.55 1.23
N PHE A 77 3.41 -10.54 1.64
CA PHE A 77 2.65 -9.30 1.81
C PHE A 77 3.28 -8.41 2.89
N LEU A 78 3.61 -8.97 4.05
CA LEU A 78 4.16 -8.22 5.16
C LEU A 78 5.53 -7.62 4.81
N GLN A 79 6.38 -8.39 4.13
CA GLN A 79 7.66 -7.88 3.65
C GLN A 79 7.49 -6.72 2.67
N HIS A 80 6.53 -6.83 1.73
CA HIS A 80 6.22 -5.75 0.81
C HIS A 80 5.66 -4.51 1.53
N TYR A 81 4.73 -4.70 2.47
CA TYR A 81 4.15 -3.63 3.29
C TYR A 81 5.22 -2.90 4.12
N GLU A 82 6.12 -3.62 4.79
CA GLU A 82 7.19 -2.99 5.57
C GLU A 82 8.21 -2.28 4.67
N SER A 83 8.54 -2.83 3.49
CA SER A 83 9.38 -2.13 2.50
C SER A 83 8.77 -0.77 2.10
N VAL A 84 7.50 -0.77 1.67
CA VAL A 84 6.78 0.45 1.28
C VAL A 84 6.71 1.44 2.45
N LYS A 85 6.46 0.96 3.67
CA LYS A 85 6.40 1.79 4.87
C LYS A 85 7.77 2.42 5.18
N CYS A 86 8.85 1.66 5.08
CA CYS A 86 10.21 2.14 5.29
C CYS A 86 10.57 3.24 4.27
N ASP A 87 10.25 3.03 2.99
CA ASP A 87 10.50 4.03 1.94
C ASP A 87 9.74 5.34 2.24
N LEU A 88 8.45 5.26 2.61
CA LEU A 88 7.66 6.43 2.98
C LEU A 88 8.21 7.16 4.23
N LEU A 89 8.69 6.41 5.22
CA LEU A 89 9.31 7.00 6.42
C LEU A 89 10.65 7.67 6.08
N PHE A 90 11.46 7.07 5.20
CA PHE A 90 12.70 7.65 4.73
C PHE A 90 12.45 8.96 3.97
N ILE A 91 11.51 8.95 3.02
CA ILE A 91 11.10 10.15 2.27
C ILE A 91 10.65 11.26 3.21
N LYS A 92 9.81 10.92 4.20
CA LYS A 92 9.37 11.87 5.22
C LYS A 92 10.57 12.47 5.95
N GLY A 93 11.51 11.64 6.42
CA GLY A 93 12.72 12.07 7.09
C GLY A 93 13.56 13.03 6.23
N ALA A 94 13.84 12.62 4.98
CA ALA A 94 14.64 13.38 4.04
C ALA A 94 14.06 14.77 3.74
N ILE A 95 12.73 14.89 3.58
CA ILE A 95 12.06 16.16 3.31
C ILE A 95 12.01 17.04 4.57
N THR A 96 11.83 16.45 5.74
CA THR A 96 11.75 17.22 7.00
C THR A 96 13.10 17.72 7.51
N ALA A 97 14.20 17.01 7.21
CA ALA A 97 15.52 17.34 7.73
C ALA A 97 16.27 18.38 6.88
N ASN A 98 15.99 18.46 5.58
CA ASN A 98 16.81 19.24 4.65
C ASN A 98 16.21 20.61 4.32
N ALA A 99 16.60 21.64 5.08
CA ALA A 99 16.32 23.04 4.75
C ALA A 99 17.10 23.55 3.52
N GLN A 100 18.21 22.88 3.17
CA GLN A 100 18.94 23.07 1.92
C GLN A 100 19.00 21.74 1.17
N ILE A 101 18.48 21.72 -0.05
CA ILE A 101 18.66 20.61 -0.98
C ILE A 101 20.07 20.72 -1.55
N ASP A 102 20.95 19.79 -1.18
CA ASP A 102 22.18 19.51 -1.91
C ASP A 102 21.98 18.34 -2.91
N LEU A 103 22.99 18.06 -3.71
CA LEU A 103 22.93 17.06 -4.78
C LEU A 103 22.74 15.63 -4.22
N ASP A 104 23.27 15.35 -3.03
CA ASP A 104 23.15 14.06 -2.37
C ASP A 104 21.71 13.84 -1.89
N ALA A 105 21.09 14.87 -1.32
CA ALA A 105 19.67 14.86 -0.97
C ALA A 105 18.76 14.67 -2.18
N VAL A 106 19.06 15.34 -3.31
CA VAL A 106 18.33 15.15 -4.59
C VAL A 106 18.41 13.70 -5.03
N THR A 107 19.61 13.12 -5.03
CA THR A 107 19.86 11.75 -5.48
C THR A 107 19.14 10.74 -4.58
N ALA A 108 19.23 10.89 -3.26
CA ALA A 108 18.56 10.01 -2.31
C ALA A 108 17.03 10.04 -2.45
N ILE A 109 16.44 11.23 -2.65
CA ILE A 109 14.99 11.37 -2.86
C ILE A 109 14.57 10.72 -4.19
N ARG A 110 15.34 10.93 -5.26
CA ARG A 110 15.11 10.31 -6.59
C ARG A 110 15.14 8.80 -6.51
N ASP A 111 16.19 8.24 -5.90
CA ASP A 111 16.38 6.80 -5.78
C ASP A 111 15.27 6.17 -4.93
N CYS A 112 14.91 6.81 -3.83
CA CYS A 112 13.84 6.31 -2.96
C CYS A 112 12.46 6.36 -3.63
N LEU A 113 12.11 7.46 -4.30
CA LEU A 113 10.84 7.55 -5.04
C LEU A 113 10.77 6.53 -6.19
N SER A 114 11.87 6.36 -6.93
CA SER A 114 11.96 5.37 -8.01
C SER A 114 11.88 3.95 -7.48
N GLY A 115 12.57 3.66 -6.37
CA GLY A 115 12.54 2.38 -5.68
C GLY A 115 11.15 2.04 -5.14
N LEU A 116 10.48 3.02 -4.51
CA LEU A 116 9.11 2.89 -4.02
C LEU A 116 8.14 2.61 -5.17
N HIS A 117 8.22 3.37 -6.26
CA HIS A 117 7.41 3.16 -7.45
C HIS A 117 7.59 1.74 -8.02
N LEU A 118 8.83 1.31 -8.19
CA LEU A 118 9.15 -0.04 -8.66
C LEU A 118 8.64 -1.13 -7.71
N SER A 119 8.75 -0.90 -6.40
CA SER A 119 8.25 -1.81 -5.37
C SER A 119 6.74 -1.97 -5.49
N LEU A 120 6.00 -0.86 -5.62
CA LEU A 120 4.54 -0.85 -5.79
C LEU A 120 4.12 -1.54 -7.09
N ALA A 121 4.82 -1.28 -8.20
CA ALA A 121 4.58 -1.93 -9.48
C ALA A 121 4.77 -3.45 -9.40
N LYS A 122 5.87 -3.93 -8.78
CA LYS A 122 6.11 -5.37 -8.52
C LYS A 122 5.06 -5.96 -7.56
N GLY A 123 4.51 -5.11 -6.69
CA GLY A 123 3.45 -5.42 -5.73
C GLY A 123 2.03 -5.37 -6.29
N VAL A 124 1.80 -5.39 -7.61
CA VAL A 124 0.47 -5.20 -8.23
C VAL A 124 -0.65 -6.09 -7.67
N LYS A 125 -0.32 -7.32 -7.25
CA LYS A 125 -1.26 -8.24 -6.58
C LYS A 125 -1.80 -7.73 -5.24
N TRP A 126 -1.11 -6.78 -4.62
CA TRP A 126 -1.49 -6.14 -3.35
C TRP A 126 -2.25 -4.83 -3.54
N ARG A 127 -2.45 -4.37 -4.78
CA ARG A 127 -3.09 -3.08 -5.11
C ARG A 127 -4.49 -2.92 -4.53
N THR A 128 -5.19 -4.02 -4.25
CA THR A 128 -6.53 -4.01 -3.63
C THR A 128 -6.51 -3.92 -2.10
N ILE A 129 -5.35 -4.12 -1.47
CA ILE A 129 -5.20 -4.16 -0.01
C ILE A 129 -4.33 -3.01 0.47
N ILE A 130 -3.16 -2.80 -0.17
CA ILE A 130 -2.14 -1.82 0.23
C ILE A 130 -2.70 -0.40 0.42
N PRO A 131 -3.65 0.11 -0.39
CA PRO A 131 -4.18 1.45 -0.20
C PRO A 131 -5.05 1.60 1.05
N TYR A 132 -5.51 0.50 1.64
CA TYR A 132 -6.33 0.50 2.85
C TYR A 132 -5.51 0.25 4.12
N THR A 133 -4.19 0.03 3.98
CA THR A 133 -3.28 -0.24 5.09
C THR A 133 -2.82 1.04 5.81
N PRO A 134 -2.45 0.95 7.10
CA PRO A 134 -1.97 2.09 7.88
C PRO A 134 -0.53 2.47 7.49
N LEU A 135 -0.38 3.18 6.36
CA LEU A 135 0.89 3.72 5.90
C LEU A 135 1.00 5.22 6.20
N PRO A 136 2.22 5.76 6.41
CA PRO A 136 2.45 7.18 6.68
C PRO A 136 2.36 8.04 5.40
N LYS A 137 1.24 7.95 4.67
CA LYS A 137 1.02 8.59 3.35
C LYS A 137 0.92 10.11 3.39
N ALA A 138 0.74 10.69 4.58
CA ALA A 138 0.71 12.14 4.78
C ALA A 138 2.00 12.85 4.32
N CYS A 139 3.09 12.10 4.11
CA CYS A 139 4.31 12.65 3.50
C CYS A 139 4.17 12.90 1.99
N LEU A 140 3.27 12.22 1.26
CA LEU A 140 3.17 12.35 -0.20
C LEU A 140 2.73 13.76 -0.65
N PRO A 141 1.73 14.40 -0.01
CA PRO A 141 1.45 15.81 -0.28
C PRO A 141 2.64 16.71 0.00
N MET A 142 3.42 16.43 1.05
CA MET A 142 4.64 17.19 1.35
C MET A 142 5.68 17.03 0.24
N VAL A 143 5.86 15.83 -0.30
CA VAL A 143 6.74 15.57 -1.46
C VAL A 143 6.28 16.37 -2.67
N ARG A 144 4.98 16.32 -2.98
CA ARG A 144 4.40 17.05 -4.11
C ARG A 144 4.65 18.55 -3.98
N ASP A 145 4.37 19.12 -2.82
CA ASP A 145 4.53 20.55 -2.57
C ASP A 145 6.02 20.93 -2.55
N PHE A 146 6.88 20.06 -2.02
CA PHE A 146 8.33 20.22 -2.03
C PHE A 146 8.90 20.27 -3.45
N VAL A 147 8.49 19.33 -4.32
CA VAL A 147 8.86 19.29 -5.75
C VAL A 147 8.30 20.48 -6.52
N ALA A 148 7.08 20.93 -6.20
CA ALA A 148 6.43 22.05 -6.87
C ALA A 148 7.02 23.43 -6.51
N SER A 149 7.79 23.53 -5.41
CA SER A 149 8.43 24.79 -5.04
C SER A 149 9.46 25.21 -6.10
N SER A 150 9.48 26.50 -6.45
CA SER A 150 10.33 27.04 -7.54
C SER A 150 11.82 26.73 -7.37
N LYS A 151 12.31 26.71 -6.14
CA LYS A 151 13.70 26.37 -5.79
C LYS A 151 14.06 24.92 -6.12
N HIS A 152 13.13 23.99 -5.90
CA HIS A 152 13.40 22.55 -6.00
C HIS A 152 12.91 21.96 -7.33
N TYR A 153 11.95 22.64 -7.98
CA TYR A 153 11.41 22.26 -9.28
C TYR A 153 12.49 22.10 -10.34
N HIS A 154 13.54 22.93 -10.30
CA HIS A 154 14.68 22.81 -11.22
C HIS A 154 15.41 21.46 -11.11
N PHE A 155 15.40 20.82 -9.93
CA PHE A 155 16.10 19.56 -9.67
C PHE A 155 15.20 18.33 -9.65
N LEU A 156 13.92 18.51 -9.31
CA LEU A 156 12.99 17.40 -9.03
C LEU A 156 11.69 17.48 -9.85
N GLY A 157 11.50 18.50 -10.69
CA GLY A 157 10.24 18.72 -11.42
C GLY A 157 9.84 17.58 -12.35
N ASP A 158 10.81 16.80 -12.84
CA ASP A 158 10.59 15.57 -13.60
C ASP A 158 9.88 14.47 -12.80
N LEU A 159 9.97 14.50 -11.46
CA LEU A 159 9.36 13.52 -10.57
C LEU A 159 7.88 13.77 -10.29
N THR A 160 7.29 14.88 -10.75
CA THR A 160 5.88 15.20 -10.47
C THR A 160 4.94 14.06 -10.89
N HIS A 161 5.15 13.47 -12.07
CA HIS A 161 4.34 12.34 -12.54
C HIS A 161 4.54 11.09 -11.69
N THR A 162 5.77 10.80 -11.26
CA THR A 162 6.09 9.66 -10.39
C THR A 162 5.40 9.80 -9.03
N VAL A 163 5.41 11.00 -8.44
CA VAL A 163 4.72 11.27 -7.17
C VAL A 163 3.22 11.06 -7.30
N VAL A 164 2.60 11.57 -8.37
CA VAL A 164 1.17 11.38 -8.64
C VAL A 164 0.83 9.91 -8.85
N ASP A 165 1.67 9.15 -9.56
CA ASP A 165 1.45 7.72 -9.72
C ASP A 165 1.56 6.99 -8.38
N ILE A 166 2.61 7.24 -7.58
CA ILE A 166 2.73 6.68 -6.21
C ILE A 166 1.51 7.01 -5.35
N GLU A 167 1.01 8.25 -5.39
CA GLU A 167 -0.24 8.63 -4.71
C GLU A 167 -1.42 7.80 -5.21
N THR A 168 -1.53 7.56 -6.52
CA THR A 168 -2.59 6.73 -7.13
C THR A 168 -2.50 5.26 -6.69
N TRP A 169 -1.28 4.74 -6.52
CA TRP A 169 -1.03 3.39 -6.01
C TRP A 169 -1.35 3.24 -4.53
N LEU A 170 -1.10 4.30 -3.73
CA LEU A 170 -1.22 4.25 -2.28
C LEU A 170 -2.55 4.77 -1.77
N ASN A 171 -3.31 5.52 -2.56
CA ASN A 171 -4.63 5.99 -2.16
C ASN A 171 -5.74 5.08 -2.71
N PRO A 172 -6.84 4.89 -1.96
CA PRO A 172 -8.02 4.25 -2.50
C PRO A 172 -8.46 4.96 -3.78
N PRO A 173 -8.97 4.24 -4.79
CA PRO A 173 -9.60 4.88 -5.93
C PRO A 173 -10.75 5.78 -5.43
N PRO A 174 -11.00 6.93 -6.09
CA PRO A 174 -12.14 7.75 -5.77
C PRO A 174 -13.44 6.93 -5.90
N PRO A 175 -14.47 7.24 -5.07
CA PRO A 175 -15.75 6.53 -5.06
C PRO A 175 -16.53 6.67 -6.36
#